data_AF-A0A6I5C4F8-F1
#
_entry.id   AF-A0A6I5C4F8-F1
#
_cell.length_a   1.000
_cell.length_b   1.000
_cell.length_c   1.000
_cell.angle_alpha   90.00
_cell.angle_beta   90.00
_cell.angle_gamma   90.00
#
_symmetry.space_group_name_H-M   'P 1'
#
loop_
_entity.id
_entity.type
_entity.pdbx_description
1 polymer ?
#
loop_
_entity_poly.entity_id
_entity_poly.type
_entity_poly.pdbx_seq_one_letter_code
_entity_poly.pdbx_strand_id
1 'polypeptide(L)'
;LLIIAEDVEGEALSTLVVNKIRGTFKSVAVKAPGFGDRRKAMLGDIAILTGGEVISEEVGLKLENATLDLLGKARKVVITKDETTIVDGAGSSEQVGGRVNQIRAEIENSDSDYDREKLQERLAKLAGGVAVIKAGAATEVELKERKHRIEDAVRNAKAAVEEGIVAGGGVALLQASQVFEKLELEGDEATGAAAVKLALEAPLKQIAVNAGLEGGVVVEKVRNLTPGHGLNAATGEYVDLVGEGIIDPAKVTRSALQNAASIAALFLTTEAVIADKPEKAAAAAPGGMPGGDMDF
;
A
#
# COMPACT_ATOMS: atom_id res chain seq x y z
N LEU A 1 11.59 -5.20 -20.07
CA LEU A 1 10.34 -5.38 -20.83
C LEU A 1 9.18 -5.55 -19.84
N LEU A 2 8.11 -4.78 -20.02
CA LEU A 2 6.82 -5.02 -19.36
C LEU A 2 5.92 -5.76 -20.35
N ILE A 3 5.34 -6.88 -19.94
CA ILE A 3 4.39 -7.65 -20.74
C ILE A 3 3.02 -7.48 -20.09
N ILE A 4 2.05 -6.94 -20.84
CA ILE A 4 0.66 -6.81 -20.43
C ILE A 4 -0.16 -7.67 -21.39
N ALA A 5 -0.73 -8.76 -20.88
CA ALA A 5 -1.50 -9.72 -21.68
C ALA A 5 -2.74 -10.18 -20.91
N GLU A 6 -3.69 -10.82 -21.58
CA GLU A 6 -4.84 -11.45 -20.91
C GLU A 6 -4.37 -12.38 -19.78
N ASP A 7 -3.43 -13.26 -20.10
CA ASP A 7 -2.69 -14.03 -19.10
C ASP A 7 -1.30 -14.40 -19.61
N VAL A 8 -0.41 -14.79 -18.70
CA VAL A 8 0.92 -15.34 -19.02
C VAL A 8 1.14 -16.58 -18.16
N GLU A 9 1.00 -17.75 -18.78
CA GLU A 9 1.00 -19.04 -18.09
C GLU A 9 2.02 -20.04 -18.66
N GLY A 10 2.14 -21.19 -17.99
CA GLY A 10 2.90 -22.35 -18.46
C GLY A 10 4.38 -22.07 -18.73
N GLU A 11 4.86 -22.57 -19.86
CA GLU A 11 6.27 -22.46 -20.27
C GLU A 11 6.68 -21.00 -20.53
N ALA A 12 5.76 -20.15 -21.01
CA ALA A 12 6.03 -18.74 -21.24
C ALA A 12 6.41 -18.01 -19.94
N LEU A 13 5.61 -18.19 -18.88
CA LEU A 13 5.91 -17.61 -17.57
C LEU A 13 7.22 -18.16 -16.99
N SER A 14 7.38 -19.47 -17.04
CA SER A 14 8.59 -20.15 -16.52
C SER A 14 9.86 -19.63 -17.19
N THR A 15 9.81 -19.42 -18.51
CA THR A 15 10.92 -18.86 -19.28
C THR A 15 11.25 -17.43 -18.86
N LEU A 16 10.23 -16.58 -18.64
CA LEU A 16 10.45 -15.21 -18.15
C LEU A 16 11.10 -15.20 -16.77
N VAL A 17 10.63 -16.05 -15.86
CA VAL A 17 11.16 -16.16 -14.48
C VAL A 17 12.62 -16.60 -14.50
N VAL A 18 12.95 -17.67 -15.23
CA VAL A 18 14.33 -18.17 -15.30
C VAL A 18 15.28 -17.13 -15.90
N ASN A 19 14.88 -16.46 -16.98
CA ASN A 19 15.70 -15.41 -17.58
C ASN A 19 15.87 -14.18 -16.68
N LYS A 20 14.83 -13.84 -15.90
CA LYS A 20 14.88 -12.74 -14.94
C LYS A 20 15.82 -13.02 -13.77
N ILE A 21 15.84 -14.26 -13.27
CA ILE A 21 16.71 -14.72 -12.18
C ILE A 21 18.17 -14.80 -12.67
N ARG A 22 18.40 -15.33 -13.88
CA ARG A 22 19.74 -15.44 -14.48
C ARG A 22 20.33 -14.11 -14.93
N GLY A 23 19.54 -13.04 -14.96
CA GLY A 23 19.98 -11.72 -15.40
C GLY A 23 20.07 -11.56 -16.93
N THR A 24 19.78 -12.60 -17.71
CA THR A 24 19.81 -12.58 -19.19
C THR A 24 18.83 -11.57 -19.77
N PHE A 25 17.61 -11.52 -19.23
CA PHE A 25 16.56 -10.64 -19.72
C PHE A 25 15.70 -10.12 -18.58
N LYS A 26 15.65 -8.79 -18.42
CA LYS A 26 14.83 -8.15 -17.39
C LYS A 26 13.40 -7.95 -17.89
N SER A 27 12.53 -8.91 -17.59
CA SER A 27 11.11 -8.87 -17.90
C SER A 27 10.24 -8.91 -16.64
N VAL A 28 8.98 -8.49 -16.80
CA VAL A 28 7.93 -8.67 -15.83
C VAL A 28 6.61 -8.80 -16.58
N ALA A 29 5.71 -9.66 -16.12
CA ALA A 29 4.40 -9.88 -16.72
C ALA A 29 3.31 -9.46 -15.75
N VAL A 30 2.28 -8.79 -16.26
CA VAL A 30 1.09 -8.38 -15.51
C VAL A 30 -0.14 -8.71 -16.34
N LYS A 31 -1.23 -9.08 -15.67
CA LYS A 31 -2.52 -9.30 -16.36
C LYS A 31 -3.09 -7.98 -16.84
N ALA A 32 -3.74 -8.01 -18.00
CA ALA A 32 -4.38 -6.86 -18.59
C ALA A 32 -5.55 -6.40 -17.71
N PRO A 33 -5.77 -5.08 -17.58
CA PRO A 33 -6.87 -4.56 -16.77
C PRO A 33 -8.22 -4.78 -17.46
N GLY A 34 -9.25 -5.02 -16.67
CA GLY A 34 -10.62 -5.21 -17.15
C GLY A 34 -10.87 -6.55 -17.84
N PHE A 35 -12.05 -6.71 -18.42
CA PHE A 35 -12.51 -7.93 -19.09
C PHE A 35 -13.25 -7.59 -20.39
N GLY A 36 -13.29 -8.54 -21.33
CA GLY A 36 -14.01 -8.40 -22.60
C GLY A 36 -13.59 -7.16 -23.40
N ASP A 37 -14.55 -6.43 -23.95
CA ASP A 37 -14.28 -5.22 -24.74
C ASP A 37 -13.66 -4.09 -23.93
N ARG A 38 -13.93 -4.05 -22.62
CA ARG A 38 -13.28 -3.08 -21.73
C ARG A 38 -11.78 -3.33 -21.63
N ARG A 39 -11.35 -4.60 -21.58
CA ARG A 39 -9.92 -4.95 -21.62
C ARG A 39 -9.26 -4.45 -22.91
N LYS A 40 -9.91 -4.68 -24.06
CA LYS A 40 -9.42 -4.19 -25.36
C LYS A 40 -9.30 -2.66 -25.38
N ALA A 41 -10.32 -1.96 -24.91
CA ALA A 41 -10.34 -0.51 -24.83
C ALA A 41 -9.24 0.03 -23.91
N MET A 42 -9.04 -0.58 -22.73
CA MET A 42 -7.99 -0.19 -21.78
C MET A 42 -6.58 -0.53 -22.27
N LEU A 43 -6.38 -1.63 -23.00
CA LEU A 43 -5.11 -1.91 -23.68
C LEU A 43 -4.82 -0.86 -24.76
N GLY A 44 -5.84 -0.43 -25.50
CA GLY A 44 -5.73 0.70 -26.43
C GLY A 44 -5.35 2.01 -25.73
N ASP A 45 -5.92 2.28 -24.56
CA ASP A 45 -5.56 3.44 -23.74
C ASP A 45 -4.08 3.39 -23.31
N ILE A 46 -3.58 2.23 -22.87
CA ILE A 46 -2.18 2.02 -22.50
C ILE A 46 -1.26 2.17 -23.72
N ALA A 47 -1.66 1.64 -24.86
CA ALA A 47 -0.92 1.76 -26.12
C ALA A 47 -0.76 3.23 -26.52
N ILE A 48 -1.85 4.01 -26.51
CA ILE A 48 -1.84 5.45 -26.78
C ILE A 48 -0.96 6.20 -25.77
N LEU A 49 -1.08 5.89 -24.47
CA LEU A 49 -0.28 6.52 -23.42
C LEU A 49 1.23 6.26 -23.60
N THR A 50 1.60 5.06 -24.03
CA THR A 50 3.01 4.64 -24.16
C THR A 50 3.59 4.79 -25.57
N GLY A 51 2.77 5.14 -26.56
CA GLY A 51 3.14 5.22 -27.96
C GLY A 51 3.40 3.86 -28.61
N GLY A 52 2.82 2.78 -28.05
CA GLY A 52 2.88 1.43 -28.61
C GLY A 52 1.62 1.06 -29.37
N GLU A 53 1.57 -0.18 -29.86
CA GLU A 53 0.42 -0.75 -30.54
C GLU A 53 -0.04 -2.05 -29.85
N VAL A 54 -1.36 -2.26 -29.78
CA VAL A 54 -1.91 -3.49 -29.20
C VAL A 54 -1.80 -4.61 -30.21
N ILE A 55 -1.02 -5.64 -29.89
CA ILE A 55 -0.92 -6.85 -30.71
C ILE A 55 -2.18 -7.68 -30.51
N SER A 56 -3.04 -7.74 -31.54
CA SER A 56 -4.27 -8.52 -31.56
C SER A 56 -4.47 -9.17 -32.92
N GLU A 57 -4.96 -10.41 -32.93
CA GLU A 57 -5.30 -11.13 -34.16
C GLU A 57 -6.42 -10.43 -34.95
N GLU A 58 -7.30 -9.68 -34.26
CA GLU A 58 -8.41 -8.93 -34.88
C GLU A 58 -7.92 -7.81 -35.80
N VAL A 59 -6.74 -7.26 -35.53
CA VAL A 59 -6.09 -6.24 -36.37
C VAL A 59 -5.01 -6.84 -37.28
N GLY A 60 -4.95 -8.18 -37.37
CA GLY A 60 -4.02 -8.90 -38.23
C GLY A 60 -2.58 -8.99 -37.71
N LEU A 61 -2.33 -8.59 -36.46
CA LEU A 61 -1.02 -8.66 -35.83
C LEU A 61 -0.84 -9.97 -35.06
N LYS A 62 0.32 -10.60 -35.24
CA LYS A 62 0.71 -11.80 -34.49
C LYS A 62 1.96 -11.53 -33.66
N LEU A 63 2.03 -12.13 -32.47
CA LEU A 63 3.15 -11.96 -31.55
C LEU A 63 4.50 -12.36 -32.17
N GLU A 64 4.51 -13.41 -33.01
CA GLU A 64 5.70 -13.88 -33.73
C GLU A 64 6.29 -12.84 -34.69
N ASN A 65 5.47 -11.90 -35.17
CA ASN A 65 5.86 -10.85 -36.10
C ASN A 65 6.05 -9.49 -35.40
N ALA A 66 5.97 -9.45 -34.07
CA ALA A 66 6.06 -8.20 -33.33
C ALA A 66 7.47 -7.62 -33.37
N THR A 67 7.56 -6.35 -33.78
CA THR A 67 8.82 -5.60 -33.89
C THR A 67 8.95 -4.56 -32.76
N LEU A 68 10.16 -4.01 -32.58
CA LEU A 68 10.44 -3.08 -31.47
C LEU A 68 9.72 -1.73 -31.60
N ASP A 69 9.31 -1.34 -32.80
CA ASP A 69 8.53 -0.15 -33.11
C ASP A 69 7.08 -0.25 -32.64
N LEU A 70 6.54 -1.47 -32.49
CA LEU A 70 5.20 -1.68 -31.91
C LEU A 70 5.19 -1.60 -30.38
N LEU A 71 6.36 -1.64 -29.73
CA LEU A 71 6.46 -1.63 -28.28
C LEU A 71 6.32 -0.22 -27.71
N GLY A 72 5.40 -0.08 -26.74
CA GLY A 72 5.25 1.13 -25.95
C GLY A 72 6.49 1.43 -25.10
N LYS A 73 6.75 2.72 -24.87
CA LYS A 73 7.85 3.21 -24.03
C LYS A 73 7.32 4.05 -22.88
N ALA A 74 7.98 3.96 -21.74
CA ALA A 74 7.70 4.77 -20.56
C ALA A 74 8.98 5.00 -19.78
N ARG A 75 9.06 6.12 -19.05
CA ARG A 75 10.23 6.47 -18.24
C ARG A 75 10.43 5.51 -17.06
N LYS A 76 9.34 5.11 -16.39
CA LYS A 76 9.39 4.20 -15.25
C LYS A 76 8.10 3.40 -15.14
N VAL A 77 8.22 2.13 -14.77
CA VAL A 77 7.09 1.27 -14.40
C VAL A 77 7.34 0.76 -12.98
N VAL A 78 6.32 0.85 -12.13
CA VAL A 78 6.34 0.32 -10.75
C VAL A 78 5.22 -0.72 -10.63
N ILE A 79 5.56 -1.90 -10.16
CA ILE A 79 4.61 -3.01 -9.99
C ILE A 79 4.70 -3.50 -8.56
N THR A 80 3.54 -3.66 -7.95
CA THR A 80 3.35 -4.27 -6.64
C THR A 80 2.58 -5.59 -6.84
N LYS A 81 2.18 -6.24 -5.74
CA LYS A 81 1.34 -7.44 -5.80
C LYS A 81 0.00 -7.16 -6.50
N ASP A 82 -0.57 -5.98 -6.26
CA ASP A 82 -1.96 -5.67 -6.61
C ASP A 82 -2.09 -4.50 -7.61
N GLU A 83 -1.00 -3.76 -7.87
CA GLU A 83 -1.05 -2.54 -8.70
C GLU A 83 0.10 -2.47 -9.71
N THR A 84 -0.18 -1.88 -10.88
CA THR A 84 0.83 -1.51 -11.89
C THR A 84 0.69 -0.03 -12.24
N THR A 85 1.77 0.73 -12.05
CA THR A 85 1.83 2.17 -12.35
C THR A 85 2.83 2.42 -13.48
N ILE A 86 2.35 2.99 -14.58
CA ILE A 86 3.18 3.45 -15.70
C ILE A 86 3.37 4.95 -15.55
N VAL A 87 4.62 5.39 -15.45
CA VAL A 87 5.00 6.78 -15.23
C VAL A 87 5.63 7.35 -16.50
N ASP A 88 5.06 8.45 -16.99
CA ASP A 88 5.60 9.26 -18.09
C ASP A 88 5.79 8.40 -19.36
N GLY A 89 4.66 8.01 -19.95
CA GLY A 89 4.59 7.27 -21.20
C GLY A 89 5.01 8.12 -22.40
N ALA A 90 5.61 7.50 -23.41
CA ALA A 90 6.16 8.20 -24.57
C ALA A 90 5.13 8.49 -25.68
N GLY A 91 3.83 8.36 -25.38
CA GLY A 91 2.75 8.67 -26.32
C GLY A 91 2.66 10.16 -26.67
N SER A 92 2.16 10.46 -27.87
CA SER A 92 1.93 11.85 -28.28
C SER A 92 0.83 12.50 -27.44
N SER A 93 1.08 13.71 -26.92
CA SER A 93 0.07 14.49 -26.20
C SER A 93 -1.18 14.76 -27.03
N GLU A 94 -1.05 14.83 -28.35
CA GLU A 94 -2.18 14.97 -29.27
C GLU A 94 -3.04 13.71 -29.31
N GLN A 95 -2.41 12.52 -29.39
CA GLN A 95 -3.12 11.24 -29.38
C GLN A 95 -3.82 11.00 -28.02
N VAL A 96 -3.14 11.32 -26.92
CA VAL A 96 -3.72 11.24 -25.57
C VAL A 96 -4.89 12.22 -25.44
N GLY A 97 -4.73 13.47 -25.88
CA GLY A 97 -5.80 14.48 -25.87
C GLY A 97 -7.00 14.07 -26.72
N GLY A 98 -6.77 13.53 -27.91
CA GLY A 98 -7.80 12.96 -28.76
C GLY A 98 -8.56 11.82 -28.08
N ARG A 99 -7.84 10.90 -27.43
CA ARG A 99 -8.44 9.79 -26.69
C ARG A 99 -9.26 10.25 -25.49
N VAL A 100 -8.76 11.23 -24.73
CA VAL A 100 -9.47 11.87 -23.62
C VAL A 100 -10.79 12.48 -24.10
N ASN A 101 -10.79 13.17 -25.24
CA ASN A 101 -12.00 13.77 -25.81
C ASN A 101 -12.99 12.72 -26.32
N GLN A 102 -12.51 11.63 -26.93
CA GLN A 102 -13.36 10.50 -27.31
C GLN A 102 -14.10 9.92 -26.09
N ILE A 103 -13.39 9.65 -25.00
CA ILE A 103 -14.00 9.10 -23.78
C ILE A 103 -14.99 10.08 -23.16
N ARG A 104 -14.71 11.39 -23.18
CA ARG A 104 -15.69 12.41 -22.74
C ARG A 104 -16.98 12.38 -23.56
N ALA A 105 -16.87 12.30 -24.88
CA ALA A 105 -18.04 12.17 -25.75
C ALA A 105 -18.80 10.85 -25.52
N GLU A 106 -18.09 9.74 -25.28
CA GLU A 106 -18.71 8.45 -24.92
C GLU A 106 -19.49 8.55 -23.59
N ILE A 107 -18.99 9.29 -22.60
CA ILE A 107 -19.68 9.52 -21.32
C ILE A 107 -20.98 10.30 -21.54
N GLU A 108 -20.93 11.39 -22.32
CA GLU A 108 -22.09 12.24 -22.59
C GLU A 108 -23.20 11.51 -23.34
N ASN A 109 -22.82 10.61 -24.26
CA ASN A 109 -23.75 9.82 -25.05
C ASN A 109 -24.18 8.50 -24.39
N SER A 110 -23.71 8.21 -23.17
CA SER A 110 -24.07 7.00 -22.46
C SER A 110 -25.33 7.21 -21.62
N ASP A 111 -26.31 6.33 -21.78
CA ASP A 111 -27.56 6.30 -21.00
C ASP A 111 -27.45 5.46 -19.72
N SER A 112 -26.30 4.83 -19.50
CA SER A 112 -26.05 3.88 -18.41
C SER A 112 -25.11 4.50 -17.37
N ASP A 113 -25.61 4.69 -16.15
CA ASP A 113 -24.79 5.23 -15.05
C ASP A 113 -23.57 4.36 -14.74
N TYR A 114 -23.72 3.04 -14.89
CA TYR A 114 -22.61 2.10 -14.75
C TYR A 114 -21.51 2.33 -15.79
N ASP A 115 -21.89 2.56 -17.06
CA ASP A 115 -20.91 2.81 -18.12
C ASP A 115 -20.26 4.18 -17.97
N ARG A 116 -21.02 5.20 -17.56
CA ARG A 116 -20.47 6.52 -17.21
C ARG A 116 -19.41 6.42 -16.14
N GLU A 117 -19.67 5.71 -15.04
CA GLU A 117 -18.72 5.52 -13.95
C GLU A 117 -17.42 4.85 -14.46
N LYS A 118 -17.55 3.79 -15.26
CA LYS A 118 -16.38 3.06 -15.78
C LYS A 118 -15.60 3.83 -16.84
N LEU A 119 -16.26 4.64 -17.65
CA LEU A 119 -15.60 5.57 -18.56
C LEU A 119 -14.92 6.72 -17.81
N GLN A 120 -15.52 7.21 -16.72
CA GLN A 120 -14.89 8.20 -15.83
C GLN A 120 -13.62 7.66 -15.18
N GLU A 121 -13.58 6.39 -14.74
CA GLU A 121 -12.35 5.78 -14.23
C GLU A 121 -11.23 5.75 -15.28
N ARG A 122 -11.56 5.40 -16.53
CA ARG A 122 -10.60 5.39 -17.65
C ARG A 122 -10.12 6.80 -17.98
N LEU A 123 -11.05 7.75 -18.05
CA LEU A 123 -10.76 9.17 -18.27
C LEU A 123 -9.84 9.70 -17.17
N ALA A 124 -10.12 9.39 -15.91
CA ALA A 124 -9.31 9.80 -14.78
C ALA A 124 -7.88 9.24 -14.86
N LYS A 125 -7.69 8.02 -15.36
CA LYS A 125 -6.36 7.42 -15.55
C LYS A 125 -5.57 8.04 -16.71
N LEU A 126 -6.25 8.49 -17.77
CA LEU A 126 -5.61 9.12 -18.93
C LEU A 126 -5.38 10.62 -18.75
N ALA A 127 -6.35 11.33 -18.16
CA ALA A 127 -6.28 12.76 -17.90
C ALA A 127 -5.58 13.09 -16.56
N GLY A 128 -5.65 12.17 -15.59
CA GLY A 128 -4.98 12.29 -14.30
C GLY A 128 -3.49 12.08 -14.48
N GLY A 129 -2.76 13.20 -14.55
CA GLY A 129 -1.31 13.17 -14.61
C GLY A 129 -0.68 12.44 -13.41
N VAL A 130 0.47 11.83 -13.64
CA VAL A 130 1.25 11.20 -12.57
C VAL A 130 2.14 12.26 -11.92
N ALA A 131 1.87 12.56 -10.64
CA ALA A 131 2.77 13.41 -9.85
C ALA A 131 4.01 12.60 -9.42
N VAL A 132 5.20 13.14 -9.69
CA VAL A 132 6.47 12.49 -9.32
C VAL A 132 7.20 13.32 -8.26
N ILE A 133 7.31 12.78 -7.05
CA ILE A 133 8.11 13.38 -5.98
C ILE A 133 9.54 12.83 -6.07
N LYS A 134 10.52 13.71 -6.28
CA LYS A 134 11.95 13.36 -6.29
C LYS A 134 12.56 13.66 -4.93
N ALA A 135 12.88 12.62 -4.16
CA ALA A 135 13.62 12.77 -2.91
C ALA A 135 15.12 12.96 -3.21
N GLY A 136 15.77 13.90 -2.51
CA GLY A 136 17.21 14.11 -2.55
C GLY A 136 17.78 14.11 -1.13
N ALA A 137 19.00 13.59 -0.98
CA ALA A 137 19.74 13.57 0.28
C ALA A 137 21.26 13.56 0.03
N ALA A 138 22.07 13.81 1.07
CA ALA A 138 23.52 13.87 0.95
C ALA A 138 24.16 12.47 0.88
N THR A 139 23.53 11.47 1.48
CA THR A 139 23.98 10.07 1.47
C THR A 139 22.87 9.13 1.02
N GLU A 140 23.25 7.92 0.56
CA GLU A 140 22.27 6.92 0.13
C GLU A 140 21.38 6.42 1.28
N VAL A 141 21.93 6.35 2.49
CA VAL A 141 21.19 5.92 3.69
C VAL A 141 20.08 6.92 4.01
N GLU A 142 20.41 8.21 4.03
CA GLU A 142 19.42 9.28 4.21
C GLU A 142 18.40 9.32 3.07
N LEU A 143 18.83 9.07 1.83
CA LEU A 143 17.95 9.06 0.68
C LEU A 143 16.87 7.97 0.84
N LYS A 144 17.25 6.77 1.28
CA LYS A 144 16.32 5.66 1.52
C LYS A 144 15.33 5.99 2.62
N GLU A 145 15.80 6.50 3.76
CA GLU A 145 14.92 6.87 4.87
C GLU A 145 13.96 8.00 4.48
N ARG A 146 14.47 9.09 3.89
CA ARG A 146 13.65 10.22 3.45
C ARG A 146 12.62 9.80 2.41
N LYS A 147 13.00 8.91 1.49
CA LYS A 147 12.09 8.35 0.48
C LYS A 147 10.95 7.57 1.16
N HIS A 148 11.25 6.68 2.11
CA HIS A 148 10.22 5.93 2.83
C HIS A 148 9.30 6.87 3.62
N ARG A 149 9.84 7.88 4.30
CA ARG A 149 9.05 8.87 5.03
C ARG A 149 8.07 9.63 4.14
N ILE A 150 8.50 9.99 2.92
CA ILE A 150 7.62 10.62 1.92
C ILE A 150 6.54 9.64 1.45
N GLU A 151 6.89 8.37 1.20
CA GLU A 151 5.93 7.34 0.79
C GLU A 151 4.86 7.12 1.86
N ASP A 152 5.24 7.07 3.13
CA ASP A 152 4.33 6.95 4.26
C ASP A 152 3.43 8.18 4.42
N ALA A 153 3.99 9.40 4.28
CA ALA A 153 3.23 10.64 4.33
C ALA A 153 2.16 10.71 3.22
N VAL A 154 2.50 10.30 1.99
CA VAL A 154 1.54 10.25 0.87
C VAL A 154 0.42 9.26 1.13
N ARG A 155 0.74 8.08 1.70
CA ARG A 155 -0.27 7.08 2.07
C ARG A 155 -1.19 7.57 3.18
N ASN A 156 -0.64 8.22 4.20
CA ASN A 156 -1.43 8.81 5.29
C ASN A 156 -2.35 9.92 4.81
N ALA A 157 -1.87 10.80 3.92
CA ALA A 157 -2.71 11.84 3.32
C ALA A 157 -3.88 11.25 2.52
N LYS A 158 -3.64 10.18 1.74
CA LYS A 158 -4.72 9.47 1.03
C LYS A 158 -5.73 8.86 2.01
N ALA A 159 -5.26 8.17 3.04
CA ALA A 159 -6.12 7.58 4.05
C ALA A 159 -6.96 8.62 4.81
N ALA A 160 -6.40 9.81 5.05
CA ALA A 160 -7.10 10.93 5.69
C ALA A 160 -8.19 11.52 4.80
N VAL A 161 -7.97 11.57 3.48
CA VAL A 161 -9.00 12.01 2.52
C VAL A 161 -10.16 11.01 2.46
N GLU A 162 -9.88 9.71 2.61
CA GLU A 162 -10.89 8.66 2.49
C GLU A 162 -11.81 8.55 3.73
N GLU A 163 -11.26 8.51 4.94
CA GLU A 163 -12.04 8.27 6.17
C GLU A 163 -11.94 9.42 7.20
N GLY A 164 -11.30 10.53 6.84
CA GLY A 164 -11.11 11.67 7.74
C GLY A 164 -9.95 11.49 8.72
N ILE A 165 -9.92 12.38 9.71
CA ILE A 165 -8.85 12.51 10.70
C ILE A 165 -9.39 12.43 12.12
N VAL A 166 -8.54 12.01 13.06
CA VAL A 166 -8.80 11.97 14.49
C VAL A 166 -7.63 12.57 15.26
N ALA A 167 -7.85 12.87 16.55
CA ALA A 167 -6.78 13.30 17.44
C ALA A 167 -5.70 12.20 17.55
N GLY A 168 -4.45 12.56 17.26
CA GLY A 168 -3.36 11.61 17.16
C GLY A 168 -2.81 11.17 18.53
N GLY A 169 -1.58 10.67 18.54
CA GLY A 169 -0.86 10.35 19.78
C GLY A 169 -1.49 9.21 20.60
N GLY A 170 -2.33 8.38 19.97
CA GLY A 170 -3.07 7.31 20.66
C GLY A 170 -4.28 7.79 21.47
N VAL A 171 -4.60 9.09 21.46
CA VAL A 171 -5.68 9.66 22.26
C VAL A 171 -7.06 9.23 21.76
N ALA A 172 -7.25 9.16 20.44
CA ALA A 172 -8.50 8.68 19.87
C ALA A 172 -8.88 7.27 20.36
N LEU A 173 -7.91 6.35 20.46
CA LEU A 173 -8.14 4.99 20.95
C LEU A 173 -8.48 4.98 22.44
N LEU A 174 -7.72 5.74 23.25
CA LEU A 174 -7.97 5.85 24.68
C LEU A 174 -9.36 6.41 24.97
N GLN A 175 -9.76 7.49 24.30
CA GLN A 175 -11.05 8.14 24.54
C GLN A 175 -12.22 7.30 24.00
N ALA A 176 -12.03 6.60 22.88
CA ALA A 176 -13.00 5.65 22.35
C ALA A 176 -13.29 4.49 23.32
N SER A 177 -12.37 4.16 24.23
CA SER A 177 -12.53 3.08 25.21
C SER A 177 -13.70 3.30 26.20
N GLN A 178 -14.23 4.51 26.31
CA GLN A 178 -15.43 4.78 27.11
C GLN A 178 -16.68 4.06 26.58
N VAL A 179 -16.69 3.66 25.30
CA VAL A 179 -17.81 2.92 24.71
C VAL A 179 -18.05 1.56 25.40
N PHE A 180 -17.01 0.95 25.98
CA PHE A 180 -17.12 -0.33 26.68
C PHE A 180 -18.02 -0.24 27.92
N GLU A 181 -18.20 0.94 28.52
CA GLU A 181 -19.08 1.13 29.70
C GLU A 181 -20.57 1.01 29.36
N LYS A 182 -20.91 1.01 28.06
CA LYS A 182 -22.28 0.82 27.57
C LYS A 182 -22.59 -0.63 27.24
N LEU A 183 -21.60 -1.53 27.34
CA LEU A 183 -21.78 -2.94 27.03
C LEU A 183 -22.18 -3.70 28.30
N GLU A 184 -23.29 -4.42 28.22
CA GLU A 184 -23.74 -5.35 29.26
C GLU A 184 -23.15 -6.73 28.93
N LEU A 185 -22.00 -7.05 29.52
CA LEU A 185 -21.28 -8.31 29.30
C LEU A 185 -21.05 -9.03 30.63
N GLU A 186 -21.03 -10.36 30.58
CA GLU A 186 -20.83 -11.21 31.75
C GLU A 186 -19.70 -12.24 31.50
N GLY A 187 -19.14 -12.79 32.57
CA GLY A 187 -18.15 -13.87 32.50
C GLY A 187 -16.92 -13.56 31.62
N ASP A 188 -16.60 -14.49 30.72
CA ASP A 188 -15.42 -14.40 29.86
C ASP A 188 -15.51 -13.25 28.83
N GLU A 189 -16.71 -12.88 28.40
CA GLU A 189 -16.91 -11.76 27.47
C GLU A 189 -16.53 -10.42 28.13
N ALA A 190 -16.89 -10.22 29.39
CA ALA A 190 -16.49 -9.05 30.16
C ALA A 190 -14.96 -9.00 30.34
N THR A 191 -14.31 -10.15 30.52
CA THR A 191 -12.86 -10.25 30.61
C THR A 191 -12.19 -9.87 29.29
N GLY A 192 -12.73 -10.33 28.16
CA GLY A 192 -12.25 -9.95 26.82
C GLY A 192 -12.38 -8.45 26.57
N ALA A 193 -13.52 -7.84 26.92
CA ALA A 193 -13.72 -6.40 26.81
C ALA A 193 -12.73 -5.59 27.67
N ALA A 194 -12.46 -6.04 28.90
CA ALA A 194 -11.46 -5.41 29.77
C ALA A 194 -10.04 -5.50 29.19
N ALA A 195 -9.68 -6.62 28.56
CA ALA A 195 -8.39 -6.78 27.90
C ALA A 195 -8.23 -5.81 26.72
N VAL A 196 -9.27 -5.62 25.90
CA VAL A 196 -9.25 -4.64 24.81
C VAL A 196 -9.17 -3.21 25.37
N LYS A 197 -9.96 -2.88 26.40
CA LYS A 197 -9.93 -1.56 27.06
C LYS A 197 -8.52 -1.20 27.51
N LEU A 198 -7.81 -2.14 28.16
CA LEU A 198 -6.43 -1.96 28.57
C LEU A 198 -5.47 -1.79 27.38
N ALA A 199 -5.64 -2.58 26.31
CA ALA A 199 -4.79 -2.53 25.13
C ALA A 199 -4.88 -1.18 24.38
N LEU A 200 -6.04 -0.50 24.43
CA LEU A 200 -6.23 0.81 23.79
C LEU A 200 -5.36 1.92 24.40
N GLU A 201 -4.86 1.73 25.61
CA GLU A 201 -3.96 2.68 26.29
C GLU A 201 -2.51 2.55 25.82
N ALA A 202 -2.15 1.38 25.28
CA ALA A 202 -0.77 1.03 24.95
C ALA A 202 -0.10 2.01 23.96
N PRO A 203 -0.76 2.51 22.89
CA PRO A 203 -0.14 3.45 21.98
C PRO A 203 0.28 4.77 22.65
N LEU A 204 -0.63 5.41 23.40
CA LEU A 204 -0.32 6.65 24.12
C LEU A 204 0.76 6.41 25.18
N LYS A 205 0.65 5.31 25.93
CA LYS A 205 1.63 4.93 26.95
C LYS A 205 3.03 4.77 26.35
N GLN A 206 3.14 4.08 25.22
CA GLN A 206 4.42 3.85 24.55
C GLN A 206 5.02 5.16 24.01
N ILE A 207 4.19 6.04 23.44
CA ILE A 207 4.62 7.36 22.96
C ILE A 207 5.17 8.19 24.14
N ALA A 208 4.47 8.20 25.28
CA ALA A 208 4.92 8.90 26.48
C ALA A 208 6.25 8.34 27.03
N VAL A 209 6.39 7.01 27.10
CA VAL A 209 7.63 6.36 27.55
C VAL A 209 8.80 6.70 26.63
N ASN A 210 8.59 6.69 25.32
CA ASN A 210 9.62 7.07 24.34
C ASN A 210 10.02 8.55 24.45
N ALA A 211 9.12 9.40 24.96
CA ALA A 211 9.38 10.80 25.26
C ALA A 211 10.00 11.03 26.66
N GLY A 212 10.28 9.97 27.42
CA GLY A 212 10.86 10.05 28.76
C GLY A 212 9.86 10.42 29.86
N LEU A 213 8.57 10.23 29.63
CA LEU A 213 7.49 10.51 30.59
C LEU A 213 6.92 9.23 31.21
N GLU A 214 6.30 9.36 32.38
CA GLU A 214 5.63 8.26 33.07
C GLU A 214 4.29 7.92 32.37
N GLY A 215 4.32 6.90 31.50
CA GLY A 215 3.19 6.59 30.62
C GLY A 215 1.86 6.31 31.34
N GLY A 216 1.87 5.68 32.52
CA GLY A 216 0.66 5.47 33.31
C GLY A 216 0.02 6.77 33.80
N VAL A 217 0.85 7.72 34.25
CA VAL A 217 0.40 9.06 34.69
C VAL A 217 -0.17 9.84 33.50
N VAL A 218 0.48 9.74 32.34
CA VAL A 218 0.00 10.38 31.11
C VAL A 218 -1.37 9.84 30.70
N VAL A 219 -1.53 8.51 30.65
CA VAL A 219 -2.80 7.87 30.27
C VAL A 219 -3.93 8.31 31.21
N GLU A 220 -3.72 8.24 32.53
CA GLU A 220 -4.73 8.65 33.51
C GLU A 220 -5.10 10.13 33.38
N LYS A 221 -4.12 11.00 33.11
CA LYS A 221 -4.39 12.41 32.88
C LYS A 221 -5.21 12.63 31.60
N VAL A 222 -4.81 12.04 30.47
CA VAL A 222 -5.50 12.21 29.18
C VAL A 222 -6.92 11.65 29.21
N ARG A 223 -7.17 10.55 29.93
CA ARG A 223 -8.51 9.96 30.07
C ARG A 223 -9.54 10.94 30.64
N ASN A 224 -9.09 11.88 31.48
CA ASN A 224 -9.92 12.87 32.15
C ASN A 224 -9.95 14.25 31.44
N LEU A 225 -9.27 14.39 30.29
CA LEU A 225 -9.30 15.61 29.50
C LEU A 225 -10.50 15.65 28.54
N THR A 226 -10.79 16.84 28.04
CA THR A 226 -11.78 17.05 26.98
C THR A 226 -11.45 16.18 25.75
N PRO A 227 -12.45 15.61 25.07
CA PRO A 227 -12.23 14.89 23.82
C PRO A 227 -11.35 15.68 22.85
N GLY A 228 -10.36 15.01 22.25
CA GLY A 228 -9.38 15.63 21.36
C GLY A 228 -8.18 16.32 22.05
N HIS A 229 -8.22 16.56 23.36
CA HIS A 229 -7.07 17.05 24.11
C HIS A 229 -6.15 15.90 24.55
N GLY A 230 -4.84 16.12 24.49
CA GLY A 230 -3.86 15.08 24.72
C GLY A 230 -2.45 15.58 24.94
N LEU A 231 -1.52 14.65 25.14
CA LEU A 231 -0.09 14.96 25.28
C LEU A 231 0.53 15.23 23.91
N ASN A 232 1.10 16.42 23.71
CA ASN A 232 2.11 16.66 22.70
C ASN A 232 3.45 16.11 23.20
N ALA A 233 3.83 14.92 22.75
CA ALA A 233 5.03 14.24 23.22
C ALA A 233 6.34 14.93 22.80
N ALA A 234 6.31 15.85 21.83
CA ALA A 234 7.48 16.62 21.42
C ALA A 234 7.78 17.78 22.39
N THR A 235 6.75 18.36 23.02
CA THR A 235 6.89 19.49 23.95
C THR A 235 6.66 19.11 25.42
N GLY A 236 5.95 18.01 25.67
CA GLY A 236 5.51 17.58 27.01
C GLY A 236 4.21 18.25 27.49
N GLU A 237 3.58 19.07 26.66
CA GLU A 237 2.39 19.85 27.04
C GLU A 237 1.08 19.15 26.70
N TYR A 238 0.01 19.51 27.40
CA TYR A 238 -1.34 18.99 27.15
C TYR A 238 -2.15 20.03 26.39
N VAL A 239 -2.55 19.71 25.18
CA VAL A 239 -3.08 20.65 24.18
C VAL A 239 -4.26 20.06 23.42
N ASP A 240 -5.00 20.89 22.70
CA ASP A 240 -5.90 20.42 21.63
C ASP A 240 -5.04 19.86 20.49
N LEU A 241 -5.04 18.53 20.35
CA LEU A 241 -4.18 17.85 19.38
C LEU A 241 -4.54 18.20 17.95
N VAL A 242 -5.83 18.37 17.64
CA VAL A 242 -6.26 18.72 16.29
C VAL A 242 -5.90 20.17 15.99
N GLY A 243 -6.09 21.06 16.96
CA GLY A 243 -5.68 22.47 16.87
C GLY A 243 -4.17 22.66 16.62
N GLU A 244 -3.34 21.81 17.24
CA GLU A 244 -1.87 21.79 17.07
C GLU A 244 -1.40 20.96 15.87
N GLY A 245 -2.31 20.37 15.09
CA GLY A 245 -1.98 19.57 13.90
C GLY A 245 -1.41 18.17 14.20
N ILE A 246 -1.56 17.67 15.42
CA ILE A 246 -1.21 16.31 15.83
C ILE A 246 -2.41 15.40 15.52
N ILE A 247 -2.49 14.98 14.26
CA ILE A 247 -3.64 14.26 13.71
C ILE A 247 -3.20 12.91 13.13
N ASP A 248 -4.07 11.92 13.28
CA ASP A 248 -3.92 10.61 12.65
C ASP A 248 -5.07 10.37 11.66
N PRO A 249 -4.85 9.72 10.52
CA PRO A 249 -5.94 9.28 9.64
C PRO A 249 -6.82 8.25 10.37
N ALA A 250 -8.14 8.48 10.39
CA ALA A 250 -9.09 7.60 11.08
C ALA A 250 -9.00 6.13 10.60
N LYS A 251 -8.80 5.95 9.29
CA LYS A 251 -8.58 4.64 8.65
C LYS A 251 -7.41 3.88 9.26
N VAL A 252 -6.30 4.57 9.55
CA VAL A 252 -5.09 3.96 10.11
C VAL A 252 -5.35 3.51 11.54
N THR A 253 -5.93 4.38 12.38
CA THR A 253 -6.27 4.07 13.77
C THR A 253 -7.23 2.88 13.87
N ARG A 254 -8.30 2.87 13.06
CA ARG A 254 -9.29 1.78 13.00
C ARG A 254 -8.66 0.46 12.52
N SER A 255 -7.89 0.52 11.43
CA SER A 255 -7.29 -0.66 10.81
C SER A 255 -6.22 -1.28 11.71
N ALA A 256 -5.42 -0.46 12.42
CA ALA A 256 -4.45 -0.94 13.39
C ALA A 256 -5.13 -1.75 14.51
N LEU A 257 -6.22 -1.23 15.09
CA LEU A 257 -6.98 -1.93 16.13
C LEU A 257 -7.60 -3.24 15.62
N GLN A 258 -8.26 -3.20 14.46
CA GLN A 258 -8.92 -4.38 13.90
C GLN A 258 -7.94 -5.50 13.57
N ASN A 259 -6.79 -5.17 12.96
CA ASN A 259 -5.77 -6.16 12.63
C ASN A 259 -5.11 -6.74 13.89
N ALA A 260 -4.81 -5.89 14.89
CA ALA A 260 -4.26 -6.36 16.16
C ALA A 260 -5.23 -7.30 16.89
N ALA A 261 -6.50 -6.92 16.99
CA ALA A 261 -7.54 -7.73 17.61
C ALA A 261 -7.75 -9.06 16.86
N SER A 262 -7.74 -9.04 15.52
CA SER A 262 -7.91 -10.24 14.70
C SER A 262 -6.81 -11.27 14.96
N ILE A 263 -5.55 -10.83 15.01
CA ILE A 263 -4.42 -11.73 15.31
C ILE A 263 -4.47 -12.19 16.77
N ALA A 264 -4.73 -11.29 17.72
CA ALA A 264 -4.82 -11.65 19.13
C ALA A 264 -5.90 -12.71 19.40
N ALA A 265 -7.09 -12.55 18.83
CA ALA A 265 -8.18 -13.53 18.97
C ALA A 265 -7.82 -14.91 18.39
N LEU A 266 -7.11 -14.95 17.26
CA LEU A 266 -6.60 -16.18 16.68
C LEU A 266 -5.59 -16.87 17.62
N PHE A 267 -4.65 -16.12 18.19
CA PHE A 267 -3.68 -16.66 19.14
C PHE A 267 -4.32 -17.17 20.43
N LEU A 268 -5.28 -16.45 20.99
CA LEU A 268 -6.00 -16.84 22.22
C LEU A 268 -6.79 -18.14 22.07
N THR A 269 -7.16 -18.51 20.84
CA THR A 269 -7.91 -19.74 20.52
C THR A 269 -7.02 -20.86 19.97
N THR A 270 -5.70 -20.65 19.90
CA THR A 270 -4.75 -21.63 19.39
C THR A 270 -4.34 -22.61 20.49
N GLU A 271 -4.91 -23.82 20.46
CA GLU A 271 -4.60 -24.89 21.43
C GLU A 271 -3.34 -25.69 21.09
N ALA A 272 -2.98 -25.77 19.81
CA ALA A 272 -1.81 -26.55 19.35
C ALA A 272 -1.16 -25.91 18.13
N VAL A 273 0.16 -26.06 18.02
CA VAL A 273 0.96 -25.60 16.88
C VAL A 273 1.79 -26.77 16.36
N ILE A 274 1.74 -26.99 15.04
CA ILE A 274 2.62 -27.91 14.33
C ILE A 274 3.70 -27.05 13.67
N ALA A 275 4.96 -27.31 14.00
CA ALA A 275 6.11 -26.59 13.46
C ALA A 275 7.15 -27.58 12.95
N ASP A 276 7.97 -27.13 12.01
CA ASP A 276 9.12 -27.89 11.57
C ASP A 276 10.08 -28.13 12.73
N LYS A 277 10.63 -29.34 12.78
CA LYS A 277 11.64 -29.67 13.78
C LYS A 277 12.86 -28.77 13.54
N PRO A 278 13.38 -28.08 14.58
CA PRO A 278 14.58 -27.28 14.42
C PRO A 278 15.70 -28.10 13.80
N GLU A 279 16.34 -27.55 12.77
CA GLU A 279 17.52 -28.17 12.20
C GLU A 279 18.57 -28.32 13.30
N LYS A 280 19.21 -29.49 13.36
CA LYS A 280 20.34 -29.66 14.28
C LYS A 280 21.43 -28.71 13.81
N ALA A 281 21.88 -27.81 14.69
CA ALA A 281 23.09 -27.03 14.45
C ALA A 281 24.18 -27.99 13.96
N ALA A 282 24.76 -27.71 12.81
CA ALA A 282 25.86 -28.49 12.28
C ALA A 282 26.90 -28.62 13.40
N ALA A 283 27.21 -29.86 13.78
CA ALA A 283 28.26 -30.10 14.76
C ALA A 283 29.52 -29.42 14.20
N ALA A 284 30.04 -28.42 14.92
CA ALA A 284 31.32 -27.84 14.60
C ALA A 284 32.31 -29.02 14.55
N ALA A 285 32.76 -29.34 13.34
CA ALA A 285 33.71 -30.41 13.15
C ALA A 285 34.95 -30.09 14.00
N PRO A 286 35.34 -30.95 14.96
CA PRO A 286 36.53 -30.70 15.74
C PRO A 286 37.74 -30.93 14.83
N GLY A 287 38.32 -29.84 14.34
CA GLY A 287 39.63 -29.83 13.68
C GLY A 287 39.57 -29.55 12.19
N GLY A 288 39.81 -28.28 11.83
CA GLY A 288 40.10 -27.84 10.47
C GLY A 288 40.44 -26.35 10.49
N MET A 289 41.72 -26.04 10.25
CA MET A 289 42.39 -24.73 10.19
C MET A 289 41.54 -23.53 9.71
N PRO A 290 41.78 -22.30 10.20
CA PRO A 290 41.07 -21.09 9.75
C PRO A 290 41.45 -20.72 8.32
N GLY A 291 40.52 -20.94 7.39
CA GLY A 291 40.54 -20.37 6.04
C GLY A 291 39.26 -19.57 5.86
N GLY A 292 39.42 -18.25 5.74
CA GLY A 292 38.31 -17.30 5.78
C GLY A 292 37.35 -17.44 4.61
N ASP A 293 36.09 -17.13 4.91
CA ASP A 293 35.19 -16.44 3.99
C ASP A 293 34.23 -15.63 4.85
N MET A 294 34.44 -14.32 4.85
CA MET A 294 33.48 -13.33 5.34
C MET A 294 32.59 -12.98 4.15
N ASP A 295 31.50 -13.73 3.99
CA ASP A 295 30.39 -13.30 3.15
C ASP A 295 29.63 -12.18 3.90
N PHE A 296 29.67 -10.99 3.31
CA PHE A 296 28.77 -9.87 3.59
C PHE A 296 27.44 -10.05 2.86
#